data_AF-A0A7C6MIZ1-F1
#
_entry.id   AF-A0A7C6MIZ1-F1
#
_cell.length_a   1.000
_cell.length_b   1.000
_cell.length_c   1.000
_cell.angle_alpha   90.00
_cell.angle_beta   90.00
_cell.angle_gamma   90.00
#
_symmetry.space_group_name_H-M   'P 1'
#
loop_
_entity.id
_entity.type
_entity.pdbx_description
1 polymer ?
#
loop_
_entity_poly.entity_id
_entity_poly.type
_entity_poly.pdbx_seq_one_letter_code
_entity_poly.pdbx_strand_id
1 'polypeptide(L)'
;MARSDRKRFRVGDRRLSVSSLDKVLYPATGTTKADVMHYYLAVADVLLPQLSGRPVTRKRWVDGVGTQEEPGEVFFRKDLEDSAPDWIPTGDIAHSKHTNTYPLAEEPAVLAWFAQVAALELHVPQWRFGRNGQPRNPDRLVLDLDPGEGVGLAECAEVALWCREVLDGMGMESFPVTSGSKGIHLYAALDGSNNSDTISKVARELARGLESDHPDLVISRMRKADRAGKVFLDWSQNNASKTTVSPYSLRGRGHPTVAAPRTWEEIAAPDLAHLRMDEVLDRVADGLDPIAPLGRELADDAGPGDEAIDRLATYRSMRDPGKTSEPVPADPPTGRERGDGELPTFVIQEHHARNLHWDFRLEHSGVLVSWAVPKGPPLERDVNRLAVMTEDHPLEYGTFEGTIAKGEYGAGEVHIWDAGVYEREKWREGKEVIAVLHGRPDGGLGGVPRRYAVINAPGMGGDKNWLLRLMNDQPDPDDAPDIPDGTGSRAAADDA
;
A
#
# COMPACT_ATOMS: atom_id res chain seq x y z
N MET A 1 15.77 39.37 15.87
CA MET A 1 15.22 38.14 15.25
C MET A 1 16.19 37.01 15.47
N ALA A 2 15.94 36.15 16.47
CA ALA A 2 16.78 34.97 16.71
C ALA A 2 16.60 33.98 15.56
N ARG A 3 17.71 33.52 14.95
CA ARG A 3 17.70 32.35 14.06
C ARG A 3 17.09 31.20 14.86
N SER A 4 15.90 30.73 14.48
CA SER A 4 15.34 29.49 15.01
C SER A 4 16.39 28.39 14.90
N ASP A 5 16.75 27.77 16.02
CA ASP A 5 17.78 26.75 16.10
C ASP A 5 17.28 25.47 15.39
N ARG A 6 17.56 25.38 14.07
CA ARG A 6 17.13 24.25 13.24
C ARG A 6 17.94 23.03 13.63
N LYS A 7 17.27 22.05 14.22
CA LYS A 7 17.86 20.75 14.53
C LYS A 7 17.71 19.82 13.34
N ARG A 8 18.69 18.93 13.13
CA ARG A 8 18.61 17.88 12.12
C ARG A 8 18.36 16.55 12.82
N PHE A 9 17.31 15.85 12.42
CA PHE A 9 17.02 14.51 12.90
C PHE A 9 16.98 13.53 11.73
N ARG A 10 17.24 12.27 12.03
CA ARG A 10 17.17 11.18 11.06
C ARG A 10 15.92 10.34 11.36
N VAL A 11 15.09 10.13 10.34
CA VAL A 11 13.94 9.22 10.38
C VAL A 11 14.14 8.20 9.27
N GLY A 12 14.37 6.94 9.61
CA GLY A 12 14.88 5.94 8.67
C GLY A 12 16.21 6.42 8.06
N ASP A 13 16.27 6.47 6.72
CA ASP A 13 17.44 6.97 5.98
C ASP A 13 17.36 8.46 5.62
N ARG A 14 16.23 9.14 5.95
CA ARG A 14 16.03 10.54 5.61
C ARG A 14 16.54 11.47 6.69
N ARG A 15 17.10 12.61 6.27
CA ARG A 15 17.45 13.71 7.18
C ARG A 15 16.39 14.80 7.06
N LEU A 16 15.78 15.13 8.20
CA LEU A 16 14.81 16.22 8.32
C LEU A 16 15.41 17.37 9.12
N SER A 17 15.18 18.59 8.64
CA SER A 17 15.42 19.80 9.42
C SER A 17 14.12 20.22 10.10
N VAL A 18 14.13 20.19 11.43
CA VAL A 18 12.99 20.57 12.26
C VAL A 18 13.32 21.83 13.05
N SER A 19 12.27 22.53 13.48
CA SER A 19 12.36 23.80 14.23
C SER A 19 11.20 23.90 15.20
N SER A 20 11.26 24.77 16.19
CA SER A 20 10.10 25.12 17.04
C SER A 20 9.34 23.91 17.58
N LEU A 21 10.07 22.88 18.03
CA LEU A 21 9.48 21.62 18.51
C LEU A 21 8.66 21.81 19.78
N ASP A 22 9.05 22.78 20.60
CA ASP A 22 8.39 23.27 21.81
C ASP A 22 7.13 24.12 21.54
N LYS A 23 6.86 24.46 20.28
CA LYS A 23 5.68 25.25 19.92
C LYS A 23 4.40 24.49 20.26
N VAL A 24 3.56 25.08 21.11
CA VAL A 24 2.24 24.55 21.45
C VAL A 24 1.32 24.69 20.24
N LEU A 25 0.77 23.56 19.76
CA LEU A 25 -0.20 23.50 18.68
C LEU A 25 -1.63 23.31 19.20
N TYR A 26 -1.80 22.74 20.40
CA TYR A 26 -3.10 22.64 21.09
C TYR A 26 -3.00 23.30 22.48
N PRO A 27 -3.44 24.57 22.62
CA PRO A 27 -3.32 25.29 23.89
C PRO A 27 -4.03 24.63 25.07
N ALA A 28 -5.19 24.00 24.86
CA ALA A 28 -5.98 23.41 25.94
C ALA A 28 -5.28 22.24 26.65
N THR A 29 -4.41 21.52 25.94
CA THR A 29 -3.68 20.34 26.44
C THR A 29 -2.17 20.59 26.55
N GLY A 30 -1.68 21.75 26.12
CA GLY A 30 -0.25 22.03 26.02
C GLY A 30 0.47 21.20 24.94
N THR A 31 -0.25 20.49 24.08
CA THR A 31 0.35 19.59 23.08
C THR A 31 1.22 20.38 22.10
N THR A 32 2.48 19.99 22.02
CA THR A 32 3.51 20.65 21.24
C THR A 32 3.65 20.04 19.85
N LYS A 33 4.41 20.71 18.98
CA LYS A 33 4.78 20.16 17.67
C LYS A 33 5.63 18.89 17.80
N ALA A 34 6.46 18.78 18.84
CA ALA A 34 7.20 17.55 19.14
C ALA A 34 6.24 16.39 19.41
N ASP A 35 5.18 16.63 20.18
CA ASP A 35 4.19 15.60 20.51
C ASP A 35 3.40 15.15 19.27
N VAL A 36 3.00 16.10 18.41
CA VAL A 36 2.35 15.78 17.13
C VAL A 36 3.27 14.95 16.23
N MET A 37 4.57 15.28 16.18
CA MET A 37 5.54 14.51 15.41
C MET A 37 5.75 13.11 15.99
N HIS A 38 5.84 13.00 17.31
CA HIS A 38 5.93 11.73 18.01
C HIS A 38 4.70 10.85 17.72
N TYR A 39 3.50 11.42 17.83
CA TYR A 39 2.26 10.73 17.51
C TYR A 39 2.30 10.13 16.10
N TYR A 40 2.59 10.95 15.08
CA TYR A 40 2.62 10.47 13.70
C TYR A 40 3.69 9.43 13.41
N LEU A 41 4.83 9.49 14.10
CA LEU A 41 5.88 8.46 13.99
C LEU A 41 5.48 7.16 14.69
N ALA A 42 4.81 7.24 15.84
CA ALA A 42 4.39 6.08 16.61
C ALA A 42 3.23 5.31 15.96
N VAL A 43 2.31 6.01 15.28
CA VAL A 43 1.21 5.37 14.53
C VAL A 43 1.57 5.09 13.06
N ALA A 44 2.83 5.26 12.65
CA ALA A 44 3.22 5.18 11.25
C ALA A 44 2.85 3.85 10.59
N ASP A 45 3.04 2.73 11.29
CA ASP A 45 2.80 1.38 10.75
C ASP A 45 1.32 1.11 10.44
N VAL A 46 0.39 1.77 11.17
CA VAL A 46 -1.07 1.65 10.96
C VAL A 46 -1.63 2.78 10.08
N LEU A 47 -0.99 3.96 10.09
CA LEU A 47 -1.42 5.12 9.29
C LEU A 47 -0.95 5.05 7.83
N LEU A 48 0.28 4.62 7.57
CA LEU A 48 0.83 4.57 6.20
C LEU A 48 0.01 3.70 5.24
N PRO A 49 -0.50 2.51 5.62
CA PRO A 49 -1.37 1.72 4.75
C PRO A 49 -2.64 2.47 4.30
N GLN A 50 -3.11 3.43 5.10
CA GLN A 50 -4.31 4.22 4.82
C GLN A 50 -4.05 5.42 3.91
N LEU A 51 -2.79 5.86 3.82
CA LEU A 51 -2.32 7.01 3.03
C LEU A 51 -1.56 6.63 1.75
N SER A 52 -0.90 5.48 1.72
CA SER A 52 0.01 5.09 0.64
C SER A 52 -0.66 5.14 -0.74
N GLY A 53 0.04 5.69 -1.72
CA GLY A 53 -0.44 5.92 -3.07
C GLY A 53 -1.50 7.02 -3.20
N ARG A 54 -1.95 7.67 -2.12
CA ARG A 54 -3.00 8.70 -2.18
C ARG A 54 -2.40 10.11 -2.15
N PRO A 55 -2.88 11.06 -2.99
CA PRO A 55 -2.47 12.45 -2.91
C PRO A 55 -2.91 13.08 -1.59
N VAL A 56 -1.96 13.51 -0.75
CA VAL A 56 -2.28 14.05 0.57
C VAL A 56 -2.51 15.57 0.49
N THR A 57 -3.74 15.97 0.77
CA THR A 57 -4.10 17.37 1.06
C THR A 57 -3.84 17.65 2.54
N ARG A 58 -3.02 18.65 2.83
CA ARG A 58 -2.65 19.02 4.20
C ARG A 58 -3.52 20.17 4.68
N LYS A 59 -4.10 20.04 5.86
CA LYS A 59 -4.74 21.17 6.56
C LYS A 59 -3.85 21.61 7.72
N ARG A 60 -3.43 22.87 7.69
CA ARG A 60 -2.29 23.35 8.47
C ARG A 60 -2.70 24.45 9.45
N TRP A 61 -2.20 24.33 10.68
CA TRP A 61 -2.31 25.32 11.75
C TRP A 61 -0.91 25.73 12.19
N VAL A 62 -0.30 26.63 11.44
CA VAL A 62 1.12 26.99 11.63
C VAL A 62 1.37 27.53 13.04
N ASP A 63 0.40 28.24 13.60
CA ASP A 63 0.44 28.83 14.94
C ASP A 63 -0.41 28.08 15.99
N GLY A 64 -0.86 26.87 15.65
CA GLY A 64 -1.72 26.07 16.51
C GLY A 64 -3.21 26.36 16.30
N VAL A 65 -4.06 25.55 16.92
CA VAL A 65 -5.53 25.57 16.77
C VAL A 65 -6.21 26.74 17.49
N GLY A 66 -5.47 27.48 18.33
CA GLY A 66 -6.01 28.56 19.16
C GLY A 66 -6.90 28.06 20.29
N THR A 67 -7.74 28.95 20.82
CA THR A 67 -8.75 28.64 21.84
C THR A 67 -10.15 28.69 21.22
N GLN A 68 -11.18 28.40 22.02
CA GLN A 68 -12.56 28.55 21.57
C GLN A 68 -12.93 30.02 21.29
N GLU A 69 -12.35 30.96 22.05
CA GLU A 69 -12.60 32.39 21.92
C GLU A 69 -11.74 33.02 20.79
N GLU A 70 -10.53 32.52 20.61
CA GLU A 70 -9.59 32.97 19.58
C GLU A 70 -9.07 31.78 18.76
N PRO A 71 -9.84 31.33 17.74
CA PRO A 71 -9.43 30.21 16.89
C PRO A 71 -8.19 30.55 16.07
N GLY A 72 -7.26 29.60 15.98
CA GLY A 72 -6.03 29.77 15.21
C GLY A 72 -6.26 29.76 13.70
N GLU A 73 -5.38 30.43 12.96
CA GLU A 73 -5.43 30.47 11.50
C GLU A 73 -5.20 29.09 10.90
N VAL A 74 -6.03 28.76 9.90
CA VAL A 74 -5.99 27.49 9.19
C VAL A 74 -6.06 27.68 7.69
N PHE A 75 -5.32 26.86 6.96
CA PHE A 75 -5.44 26.79 5.51
C PHE A 75 -5.25 25.36 4.99
N PHE A 76 -5.85 25.09 3.84
CA PHE A 76 -5.61 23.88 3.08
C PHE A 76 -4.45 24.09 2.11
N ARG A 77 -3.59 23.09 1.99
CA ARG A 77 -2.51 23.05 1.00
C ARG A 77 -2.58 21.73 0.26
N LYS A 78 -2.86 21.85 -1.04
CA LYS A 78 -2.91 20.74 -2.00
C LYS A 78 -1.56 20.57 -2.69
N ASP A 79 -1.08 21.66 -3.29
CA ASP A 79 0.19 21.70 -3.99
C ASP A 79 1.39 21.65 -3.02
N LEU A 80 2.43 20.90 -3.38
CA LEU A 80 3.66 20.78 -2.60
C LEU A 80 4.32 22.15 -2.44
N GLU A 81 4.95 22.40 -1.30
CA GLU A 81 5.70 23.64 -1.08
C GLU A 81 7.06 23.57 -1.79
N ASP A 82 7.53 24.67 -2.40
CA ASP A 82 8.88 24.75 -3.04
C ASP A 82 10.03 24.43 -2.06
N SER A 83 9.78 24.59 -0.76
CA SER A 83 10.72 24.31 0.33
C SER A 83 10.65 22.86 0.83
N ALA A 84 9.78 22.04 0.27
CA ALA A 84 9.66 20.62 0.61
C ALA A 84 10.96 19.88 0.23
N PRO A 85 11.40 18.91 1.04
CA PRO A 85 12.51 18.05 0.67
C PRO A 85 12.28 17.30 -0.65
N ASP A 86 13.33 17.20 -1.45
CA ASP A 86 13.35 16.55 -2.78
C ASP A 86 13.04 15.05 -2.76
N TRP A 87 13.28 14.39 -1.63
CA TRP A 87 13.02 12.98 -1.44
C TRP A 87 11.56 12.63 -1.15
N ILE A 88 10.68 13.62 -0.93
CA ILE A 88 9.25 13.35 -0.72
C ILE A 88 8.66 12.83 -2.03
N PRO A 89 8.10 11.60 -2.05
CA PRO A 89 7.45 11.10 -3.25
C PRO A 89 6.23 11.97 -3.61
N THR A 90 5.98 12.14 -4.90
CA THR A 90 4.92 13.02 -5.39
C THR A 90 4.05 12.36 -6.45
N GLY A 91 2.84 12.89 -6.61
CA GLY A 91 1.95 12.58 -7.73
C GLY A 91 1.27 13.83 -8.25
N ASP A 92 1.16 13.97 -9.56
CA ASP A 92 0.62 15.15 -10.22
C ASP A 92 -0.85 14.96 -10.57
N ILE A 93 -1.66 16.00 -10.33
CA ILE A 93 -3.06 16.03 -10.76
C ILE A 93 -3.26 17.26 -11.62
N ALA A 94 -3.59 17.04 -12.89
CA ALA A 94 -4.01 18.08 -13.81
C ALA A 94 -5.43 18.56 -13.43
N HIS A 95 -5.54 19.82 -13.01
CA HIS A 95 -6.82 20.53 -12.87
C HIS A 95 -7.09 21.34 -14.13
N SER A 96 -8.31 21.84 -14.29
CA SER A 96 -8.74 22.57 -15.49
C SER A 96 -7.91 23.82 -15.83
N LYS A 97 -7.16 24.37 -14.87
CA LYS A 97 -6.36 25.60 -15.04
C LYS A 97 -4.87 25.43 -14.74
N HIS A 98 -4.48 24.39 -14.03
CA HIS A 98 -3.11 24.19 -13.53
C HIS A 98 -2.91 22.75 -13.08
N THR A 99 -1.66 22.31 -13.02
CA THR A 99 -1.29 21.03 -12.40
C THR A 99 -0.87 21.30 -10.95
N ASN A 100 -1.36 20.48 -10.02
CA ASN A 100 -0.89 20.47 -8.64
C ASN A 100 -0.05 19.22 -8.42
N THR A 101 1.10 19.37 -7.77
CA THR A 101 1.94 18.25 -7.31
C THR A 101 1.61 17.96 -5.86
N TYR A 102 1.17 16.74 -5.55
CA TYR A 102 0.79 16.34 -4.19
C TYR A 102 1.88 15.47 -3.57
N PRO A 103 2.18 15.62 -2.26
CA PRO A 103 3.01 14.67 -1.55
C PRO A 103 2.27 13.34 -1.37
N LEU A 104 3.02 12.25 -1.43
CA LEU A 104 2.59 10.89 -1.11
C LEU A 104 3.28 10.43 0.18
N ALA A 105 2.51 9.82 1.09
CA ALA A 105 3.02 9.38 2.38
C ALA A 105 3.43 7.90 2.29
N GLU A 106 4.66 7.66 1.83
CA GLU A 106 5.18 6.29 1.59
C GLU A 106 6.16 5.82 2.67
N GLU A 107 6.55 6.71 3.59
CA GLU A 107 7.54 6.39 4.62
C GLU A 107 7.35 7.30 5.86
N PRO A 108 7.75 6.86 7.07
CA PRO A 108 7.58 7.63 8.32
C PRO A 108 8.23 9.02 8.28
N ALA A 109 9.29 9.18 7.47
CA ALA A 109 9.95 10.47 7.26
C ALA A 109 9.01 11.52 6.66
N VAL A 110 8.08 11.13 5.76
CA VAL A 110 7.08 12.05 5.19
C VAL A 110 6.06 12.47 6.26
N LEU A 111 5.66 11.55 7.15
CA LEU A 111 4.78 11.87 8.28
C LEU A 111 5.42 12.86 9.27
N ALA A 112 6.70 12.66 9.59
CA ALA A 112 7.46 13.62 10.39
C ALA A 112 7.55 14.99 9.68
N TRP A 113 7.68 15.02 8.36
CA TRP A 113 7.63 16.27 7.61
C TRP A 113 6.25 16.95 7.69
N PHE A 114 5.14 16.21 7.56
CA PHE A 114 3.79 16.75 7.77
C PHE A 114 3.66 17.42 9.15
N ALA A 115 4.13 16.75 10.21
CA ALA A 115 4.16 17.33 11.55
C ALA A 115 5.02 18.61 11.61
N GLN A 116 6.20 18.60 11.00
CA GLN A 116 7.10 19.77 10.97
C GLN A 116 6.45 20.99 10.30
N VAL A 117 5.66 20.80 9.25
CA VAL A 117 4.92 21.87 8.57
C VAL A 117 3.57 22.19 9.25
N ALA A 118 3.30 21.61 10.41
CA ALA A 118 2.08 21.75 11.19
C ALA A 118 0.80 21.34 10.43
N ALA A 119 0.91 20.30 9.60
CA ALA A 119 -0.24 19.64 8.99
C ALA A 119 -0.91 18.74 10.03
N LEU A 120 -1.89 19.29 10.74
CA LEU A 120 -2.62 18.56 11.76
C LEU A 120 -3.60 17.58 11.13
N GLU A 121 -4.25 17.92 10.01
CA GLU A 121 -5.14 17.00 9.31
C GLU A 121 -4.57 16.58 7.96
N LEU A 122 -4.59 15.27 7.70
CA LEU A 122 -4.21 14.64 6.43
C LEU A 122 -5.47 14.15 5.73
N HIS A 123 -5.76 14.73 4.57
CA HIS A 123 -6.96 14.43 3.79
C HIS A 123 -6.59 13.74 2.48
N VAL A 124 -7.27 12.64 2.17
CA VAL A 124 -6.99 11.80 1.00
C VAL A 124 -8.28 11.43 0.26
N PRO A 125 -8.23 11.20 -1.06
CA PRO A 125 -9.36 10.64 -1.79
C PRO A 125 -9.52 9.14 -1.52
N GLN A 126 -10.56 8.55 -2.10
CA GLN A 126 -10.82 7.11 -2.00
C GLN A 126 -10.15 6.28 -3.11
N TRP A 127 -9.29 6.90 -3.92
CA TRP A 127 -8.49 6.25 -4.95
C TRP A 127 -6.99 6.41 -4.67
N ARG A 128 -6.15 5.62 -5.36
CA ARG A 128 -4.68 5.70 -5.33
C ARG A 128 -4.12 5.99 -6.72
N PHE A 129 -2.92 6.57 -6.81
CA PHE A 129 -2.16 6.61 -8.05
C PHE A 129 -1.74 5.19 -8.45
N GLY A 130 -1.78 4.91 -9.74
CA GLY A 130 -1.14 3.75 -10.35
C GLY A 130 0.35 4.01 -10.60
N ARG A 131 1.08 2.96 -11.00
CA ARG A 131 2.52 3.05 -11.33
C ARG A 131 2.81 4.04 -12.47
N ASN A 132 1.84 4.28 -13.34
CA ASN A 132 1.90 5.25 -14.43
C ASN A 132 1.64 6.71 -13.99
N GLY A 133 1.47 6.94 -12.69
CA GLY A 133 1.18 8.26 -12.12
C GLY A 133 -0.25 8.74 -12.38
N GLN A 134 -1.15 7.91 -12.93
CA GLN A 134 -2.55 8.25 -13.15
C GLN A 134 -3.44 7.76 -12.00
N PRO A 135 -4.53 8.47 -11.66
CA PRO A 135 -5.52 7.98 -10.71
C PRO A 135 -6.10 6.62 -11.15
N ARG A 136 -6.12 5.64 -10.24
CA ARG A 136 -6.88 4.39 -10.42
C ARG A 136 -8.35 4.61 -10.02
N ASN A 137 -9.17 3.61 -10.29
CA ASN A 137 -10.48 3.51 -9.67
C ASN A 137 -10.36 3.47 -8.13
N PRO A 138 -11.39 3.92 -7.40
CA PRO A 138 -11.40 3.89 -5.95
C PRO A 138 -11.28 2.46 -5.42
N ASP A 139 -10.43 2.29 -4.44
CA ASP A 139 -10.14 1.04 -3.74
C ASP A 139 -10.89 0.95 -2.40
N ARG A 140 -11.65 2.00 -2.06
CA ARG A 140 -12.57 2.00 -0.94
C ARG A 140 -13.78 2.91 -1.17
N LEU A 141 -14.87 2.57 -0.52
CA LEU A 141 -16.05 3.39 -0.31
C LEU A 141 -15.87 4.18 0.99
N VAL A 142 -16.47 5.37 1.08
CA VAL A 142 -16.70 6.03 2.37
C VAL A 142 -18.15 6.56 2.49
N LEU A 143 -18.77 6.37 3.65
CA LEU A 143 -19.99 7.06 4.05
C LEU A 143 -19.65 7.96 5.24
N ASP A 144 -19.93 9.26 5.12
CA ASP A 144 -19.63 10.23 6.17
C ASP A 144 -20.92 10.60 6.90
N LEU A 145 -21.04 10.16 8.15
CA LEU A 145 -22.22 10.31 9.00
C LEU A 145 -22.02 11.52 9.91
N ASP A 146 -22.61 12.64 9.51
CA ASP A 146 -22.47 13.93 10.20
C ASP A 146 -23.73 14.26 11.01
N PRO A 147 -23.64 14.50 12.33
CA PRO A 147 -24.80 14.85 13.12
C PRO A 147 -25.25 16.29 12.81
N GLY A 148 -26.54 16.46 12.54
CA GLY A 148 -27.21 17.74 12.49
C GLY A 148 -27.39 18.38 13.86
N GLU A 149 -28.01 19.55 13.92
CA GLU A 149 -28.34 20.19 15.19
C GLU A 149 -29.33 19.34 15.98
N GLY A 150 -29.08 19.10 17.27
CA GLY A 150 -29.97 18.33 18.15
C GLY A 150 -29.71 16.82 18.16
N VAL A 151 -28.79 16.32 17.33
CA VAL A 151 -28.28 14.94 17.39
C VAL A 151 -26.76 14.96 17.53
N GLY A 152 -26.17 13.84 17.96
CA GLY A 152 -24.75 13.71 18.27
C GLY A 152 -24.17 12.38 17.81
N LEU A 153 -23.07 12.01 18.46
CA LEU A 153 -22.29 10.83 18.09
C LEU A 153 -23.06 9.52 18.30
N ALA A 154 -23.94 9.46 19.30
CA ALA A 154 -24.77 8.28 19.57
C ALA A 154 -25.73 7.99 18.42
N GLU A 155 -26.42 9.01 17.89
CA GLU A 155 -27.29 8.85 16.72
C GLU A 155 -26.48 8.51 15.46
N CYS A 156 -25.27 9.06 15.31
CA CYS A 156 -24.37 8.63 14.23
C CYS A 156 -24.00 7.15 14.37
N ALA A 157 -23.82 6.63 15.59
CA ALA A 157 -23.50 5.23 15.83
C ALA A 157 -24.68 4.32 15.50
N GLU A 158 -25.91 4.73 15.85
CA GLU A 158 -27.14 4.02 15.46
C GLU A 158 -27.25 3.93 13.93
N VAL A 159 -27.08 5.06 13.23
CA VAL A 159 -27.11 5.08 11.75
C VAL A 159 -25.95 4.28 11.16
N ALA A 160 -24.79 4.26 11.83
CA ALA A 160 -23.65 3.46 11.39
C ALA A 160 -23.95 1.95 11.44
N LEU A 161 -24.66 1.49 12.46
CA LEU A 161 -25.09 0.09 12.58
C LEU A 161 -26.07 -0.31 11.47
N TRP A 162 -27.02 0.56 11.10
CA TRP A 162 -27.90 0.30 9.94
C TRP A 162 -27.12 0.29 8.62
N CYS A 163 -26.16 1.21 8.44
CA CYS A 163 -25.30 1.19 7.26
C CYS A 163 -24.49 -0.10 7.16
N ARG A 164 -24.00 -0.62 8.30
CA ARG A 164 -23.30 -1.91 8.37
C ARG A 164 -24.19 -3.04 7.87
N GLU A 165 -25.43 -3.15 8.37
CA GLU A 165 -26.35 -4.20 7.95
C GLU A 165 -26.58 -4.22 6.43
N VAL A 166 -26.72 -3.02 5.83
CA VAL A 166 -26.85 -2.89 4.38
C VAL A 166 -25.58 -3.32 3.65
N LEU A 167 -24.40 -2.90 4.12
CA LEU A 167 -23.11 -3.23 3.50
C LEU A 167 -22.77 -4.73 3.65
N ASP A 168 -23.02 -5.31 4.83
CA ASP A 168 -22.86 -6.75 5.09
C ASP A 168 -23.77 -7.57 4.16
N GLY A 169 -25.01 -7.11 3.93
CA GLY A 169 -25.93 -7.70 2.96
C GLY A 169 -25.47 -7.61 1.49
N MET A 170 -24.58 -6.68 1.19
CA MET A 170 -23.91 -6.54 -0.12
C MET A 170 -22.59 -7.33 -0.19
N GLY A 171 -22.21 -8.04 0.87
CA GLY A 171 -20.91 -8.73 0.96
C GLY A 171 -19.72 -7.79 1.12
N MET A 172 -19.96 -6.55 1.60
CA MET A 172 -18.94 -5.54 1.79
C MET A 172 -18.64 -5.37 3.28
N GLU A 173 -17.51 -5.90 3.75
CA GLU A 173 -17.07 -5.66 5.12
C GLU A 173 -16.81 -4.16 5.33
N SER A 174 -17.33 -3.64 6.45
CA SER A 174 -17.24 -2.22 6.78
C SER A 174 -16.52 -1.94 8.08
N PHE A 175 -15.74 -0.86 8.07
CA PHE A 175 -14.81 -0.44 9.12
C PHE A 175 -15.18 0.94 9.64
N PRO A 176 -15.64 1.06 10.90
CA PRO A 176 -16.06 2.34 11.45
C PRO A 176 -14.88 3.13 12.00
N VAL A 177 -14.88 4.43 11.73
CA VAL A 177 -13.87 5.38 12.18
C VAL A 177 -14.60 6.57 12.80
N THR A 178 -14.50 6.75 14.11
CA THR A 178 -14.96 8.02 14.69
C THR A 178 -14.15 9.15 14.07
N SER A 179 -14.80 10.17 13.49
CA SER A 179 -14.13 11.24 12.74
C SER A 179 -13.11 12.01 13.59
N GLY A 180 -13.29 12.02 14.90
CA GLY A 180 -12.57 12.90 15.83
C GLY A 180 -13.12 14.33 15.84
N SER A 181 -14.22 14.61 15.12
CA SER A 181 -14.91 15.89 15.19
C SER A 181 -16.30 15.83 15.78
N LYS A 182 -17.23 15.20 15.07
CA LYS A 182 -18.64 15.13 15.48
C LYS A 182 -19.27 13.79 15.07
N GLY A 183 -18.93 13.33 13.87
CA GLY A 183 -19.54 12.16 13.25
C GLY A 183 -18.66 10.92 13.19
N ILE A 184 -19.06 9.98 12.33
CA ILE A 184 -18.40 8.71 12.05
C ILE A 184 -18.21 8.58 10.54
N HIS A 185 -17.05 8.10 10.10
CA HIS A 185 -16.89 7.61 8.73
C HIS A 185 -17.01 6.08 8.75
N LEU A 186 -17.73 5.53 7.78
CA LEU A 186 -17.72 4.11 7.49
C LEU A 186 -16.97 3.88 6.19
N TYR A 187 -15.92 3.06 6.25
CA TYR A 187 -15.19 2.63 5.07
C TYR A 187 -15.57 1.20 4.71
N ALA A 188 -15.53 0.85 3.43
CA ALA A 188 -15.59 -0.53 2.99
C ALA A 188 -14.61 -0.73 1.83
N ALA A 189 -13.99 -1.89 1.75
CA ALA A 189 -13.06 -2.22 0.67
C ALA A 189 -13.82 -2.22 -0.66
N LEU A 190 -13.16 -1.71 -1.70
CA LEU A 190 -13.61 -1.88 -3.06
C LEU A 190 -12.58 -2.66 -3.83
N ASP A 191 -13.14 -3.48 -4.69
CA ASP A 191 -12.42 -4.25 -5.64
C ASP A 191 -11.81 -3.32 -6.72
N GLY A 192 -12.30 -2.10 -6.91
CA GLY A 192 -11.77 -1.15 -7.90
C GLY A 192 -12.27 -1.37 -9.32
N SER A 193 -13.14 -2.36 -9.56
CA SER A 193 -13.75 -2.61 -10.88
C SER A 193 -14.56 -1.42 -11.41
N ASN A 194 -14.96 -0.53 -10.50
CA ASN A 194 -15.84 0.59 -10.78
C ASN A 194 -15.19 1.95 -10.49
N ASN A 195 -15.43 2.92 -11.37
CA ASN A 195 -14.94 4.28 -11.20
C ASN A 195 -15.67 5.06 -10.08
N SER A 196 -15.09 6.19 -9.65
CA SER A 196 -15.64 7.03 -8.56
C SER A 196 -17.06 7.54 -8.84
N ASP A 197 -17.43 7.77 -10.09
CA ASP A 197 -18.80 8.20 -10.43
C ASP A 197 -19.82 7.11 -10.18
N THR A 198 -19.46 5.85 -10.46
CA THR A 198 -20.31 4.69 -10.23
C THR A 198 -20.42 4.41 -8.73
N ILE A 199 -19.30 4.40 -8.01
CA ILE A 199 -19.28 4.25 -6.55
C ILE A 199 -20.06 5.36 -5.85
N SER A 200 -19.93 6.61 -6.29
CA SER A 200 -20.69 7.71 -5.73
C SER A 200 -22.20 7.57 -5.95
N LYS A 201 -22.65 6.98 -7.07
CA LYS A 201 -24.06 6.65 -7.30
C LYS A 201 -24.53 5.52 -6.38
N VAL A 202 -23.74 4.46 -6.20
CA VAL A 202 -24.05 3.36 -5.28
C VAL A 202 -24.21 3.90 -3.85
N ALA A 203 -23.23 4.67 -3.37
CA ALA A 203 -23.29 5.30 -2.05
C ALA A 203 -24.52 6.21 -1.89
N ARG A 204 -24.91 6.92 -2.95
CA ARG A 204 -26.12 7.76 -2.94
C ARG A 204 -27.41 6.95 -2.85
N GLU A 205 -27.53 5.85 -3.59
CA GLU A 205 -28.73 5.03 -3.53
C GLU A 205 -28.83 4.28 -2.18
N LEU A 206 -27.70 3.84 -1.62
CA LEU A 206 -27.63 3.34 -0.24
C LEU A 206 -28.14 4.39 0.75
N ALA A 207 -27.64 5.64 0.64
CA ALA A 207 -28.05 6.71 1.54
C ALA A 207 -29.54 7.08 1.42
N ARG A 208 -30.10 6.97 0.20
CA ARG A 208 -31.54 7.16 -0.05
C ARG A 208 -32.39 6.02 0.49
N GLY A 209 -31.92 4.79 0.40
CA GLY A 209 -32.56 3.62 1.01
C GLY A 209 -32.68 3.81 2.52
N LEU A 210 -31.56 4.11 3.19
CA LEU A 210 -31.53 4.40 4.62
C LEU A 210 -32.41 5.60 5.03
N GLU A 211 -32.42 6.69 4.24
CA GLU A 211 -33.35 7.81 4.48
C GLU A 211 -34.82 7.39 4.32
N SER A 212 -35.14 6.46 3.41
CA SER A 212 -36.49 5.96 3.21
C SER A 212 -36.95 5.08 4.37
N ASP A 213 -36.06 4.24 4.88
CA ASP A 213 -36.37 3.29 5.97
C ASP A 213 -36.38 3.98 7.34
N HIS A 214 -35.52 4.98 7.53
CA HIS A 214 -35.35 5.71 8.79
C HIS A 214 -35.48 7.24 8.60
N PRO A 215 -36.61 7.74 8.08
CA PRO A 215 -36.76 9.16 7.69
C PRO A 215 -36.72 10.12 8.87
N ASP A 216 -36.98 9.65 10.09
CA ASP A 216 -36.97 10.48 11.30
C ASP A 216 -35.55 10.82 11.76
N LEU A 217 -34.56 9.96 11.46
CA LEU A 217 -33.18 10.12 11.91
C LEU A 217 -32.17 10.34 10.79
N VAL A 218 -32.44 9.90 9.55
CA VAL A 218 -31.49 9.96 8.44
C VAL A 218 -31.91 11.01 7.40
N ILE A 219 -30.94 11.72 6.84
CA ILE A 219 -31.12 12.57 5.66
C ILE A 219 -29.95 12.44 4.69
N SER A 220 -30.22 12.19 3.40
CA SER A 220 -29.19 12.11 2.34
C SER A 220 -29.16 13.35 1.44
N ARG A 221 -30.15 14.24 1.58
CA ARG A 221 -30.27 15.48 0.81
C ARG A 221 -29.36 16.57 1.37
N MET A 222 -28.74 17.34 0.47
CA MET A 222 -27.67 18.28 0.87
C MET A 222 -28.16 19.54 1.60
N ARG A 223 -29.44 19.91 1.55
CA ARG A 223 -29.92 21.17 2.14
C ARG A 223 -29.73 21.17 3.67
N LYS A 224 -28.90 22.08 4.18
CA LYS A 224 -28.58 22.19 5.62
C LYS A 224 -29.78 22.47 6.50
N ALA A 225 -30.76 23.23 5.99
CA ALA A 225 -31.97 23.59 6.74
C ALA A 225 -32.82 22.38 7.15
N ASP A 226 -32.69 21.26 6.44
CA ASP A 226 -33.50 20.06 6.64
C ASP A 226 -32.83 19.04 7.59
N ARG A 227 -31.65 19.37 8.13
CA ARG A 227 -30.81 18.44 8.92
C ARG A 227 -31.04 18.50 10.43
N ALA A 228 -31.86 19.44 10.92
CA ALA A 228 -32.14 19.53 12.35
C ALA A 228 -32.82 18.24 12.83
N GLY A 229 -32.31 17.67 13.93
CA GLY A 229 -32.76 16.40 14.50
C GLY A 229 -32.31 15.16 13.74
N LYS A 230 -31.44 15.27 12.73
CA LYS A 230 -31.07 14.15 11.83
C LYS A 230 -29.58 14.02 11.61
N VAL A 231 -29.14 12.80 11.35
CA VAL A 231 -27.80 12.47 10.85
C VAL A 231 -27.79 12.63 9.33
N PHE A 232 -26.91 13.51 8.86
CA PHE A 232 -26.64 13.67 7.44
C PHE A 232 -25.69 12.57 6.97
N LEU A 233 -26.17 11.71 6.08
CA LEU A 233 -25.38 10.66 5.45
C LEU A 233 -24.77 11.20 4.16
N ASP A 234 -23.56 11.75 4.24
CA ASP A 234 -22.82 12.33 3.12
C ASP A 234 -22.15 11.23 2.27
N TRP A 235 -22.83 10.85 1.20
CA TRP A 235 -22.31 9.96 0.17
C TRP A 235 -21.35 10.67 -0.82
N SER A 236 -21.28 12.01 -0.80
CA SER A 236 -20.58 12.77 -1.84
C SER A 236 -19.05 12.71 -1.73
N GLN A 237 -18.53 12.25 -0.58
CA GLN A 237 -17.11 12.03 -0.33
C GLN A 237 -16.46 10.99 -1.26
N ASN A 238 -17.27 10.18 -1.95
CA ASN A 238 -16.82 9.20 -2.96
C ASN A 238 -16.49 9.83 -4.32
N ASN A 239 -16.81 11.11 -4.55
CA ASN A 239 -16.43 11.79 -5.79
C ASN A 239 -14.90 11.92 -5.90
N ALA A 240 -14.32 11.67 -7.08
CA ALA A 240 -12.87 11.65 -7.30
C ALA A 240 -12.15 12.96 -6.91
N SER A 241 -12.85 14.09 -6.90
CA SER A 241 -12.31 15.42 -6.54
C SER A 241 -12.36 15.73 -5.04
N LYS A 242 -13.03 14.89 -4.25
CA LYS A 242 -13.19 15.06 -2.80
C LYS A 242 -12.08 14.36 -2.04
N THR A 243 -11.86 14.82 -0.82
CA THR A 243 -10.90 14.24 0.12
C THR A 243 -11.55 14.17 1.48
N THR A 244 -11.32 13.06 2.17
CA THR A 244 -11.78 12.82 3.54
C THR A 244 -10.58 12.73 4.45
N VAL A 245 -10.72 13.12 5.72
CA VAL A 245 -9.64 12.96 6.69
C VAL A 245 -9.28 11.48 6.82
N SER A 246 -7.99 11.16 6.71
CA SER A 246 -7.50 9.80 6.77
C SER A 246 -7.76 9.20 8.16
N PRO A 247 -8.07 7.89 8.26
CA PRO A 247 -7.90 7.17 9.51
C PRO A 247 -6.53 7.44 10.14
N TYR A 248 -6.48 7.54 11.47
CA TYR A 248 -5.33 7.91 12.30
C TYR A 248 -4.82 9.36 12.16
N SER A 249 -5.41 10.20 11.30
CA SER A 249 -5.07 11.63 11.26
C SER A 249 -5.57 12.37 12.51
N LEU A 250 -4.76 13.29 13.02
CA LEU A 250 -5.22 14.25 14.04
C LEU A 250 -6.29 15.19 13.46
N ARG A 251 -7.02 15.85 14.36
CA ARG A 251 -8.04 16.87 14.08
C ARG A 251 -7.62 18.22 14.63
N GLY A 252 -7.76 19.28 13.85
CA GLY A 252 -7.47 20.64 14.29
C GLY A 252 -8.61 21.22 15.13
N ARG A 253 -8.78 20.71 16.35
CA ARG A 253 -9.80 21.10 17.33
C ARG A 253 -9.15 21.58 18.62
N GLY A 254 -9.94 22.02 19.60
CA GLY A 254 -9.40 22.47 20.89
C GLY A 254 -8.58 21.40 21.62
N HIS A 255 -8.88 20.12 21.42
CA HIS A 255 -8.12 18.97 21.92
C HIS A 255 -7.59 18.14 20.74
N PRO A 256 -6.46 17.43 20.90
CA PRO A 256 -5.84 16.61 19.86
C PRO A 256 -6.59 15.29 19.65
N THR A 257 -7.83 15.37 19.17
CA THR A 257 -8.62 14.19 18.79
C THR A 257 -8.17 13.61 17.46
N VAL A 258 -8.51 12.35 17.23
CA VAL A 258 -8.07 11.57 16.07
C VAL A 258 -9.27 11.06 15.28
N ALA A 259 -9.13 10.93 13.97
CA ALA A 259 -9.99 10.08 13.15
C ALA A 259 -9.70 8.60 13.46
N ALA A 260 -10.24 8.10 14.57
CA ALA A 260 -9.80 6.86 15.20
C ALA A 260 -10.65 5.66 14.75
N PRO A 261 -10.03 4.61 14.14
CA PRO A 261 -10.69 3.34 13.86
C PRO A 261 -11.20 2.65 15.12
N ARG A 262 -12.40 2.07 15.03
CA ARG A 262 -13.13 1.45 16.14
C ARG A 262 -13.54 0.03 15.78
N THR A 263 -13.77 -0.79 16.79
CA THR A 263 -14.51 -2.04 16.61
C THR A 263 -16.01 -1.75 16.58
N TRP A 264 -16.81 -2.65 16.01
CA TRP A 264 -18.26 -2.51 16.04
C TRP A 264 -18.85 -2.61 17.46
N GLU A 265 -18.21 -3.36 18.36
CA GLU A 265 -18.58 -3.41 19.78
C GLU A 265 -18.44 -2.03 20.44
N GLU A 266 -17.36 -1.31 20.13
CA GLU A 266 -17.16 0.06 20.61
C GLU A 266 -18.17 1.03 20.02
N ILE A 267 -18.57 0.86 18.75
CA ILE A 267 -19.61 1.69 18.13
C ILE A 267 -20.96 1.48 18.83
N ALA A 268 -21.28 0.25 19.22
CA ALA A 268 -22.51 -0.06 19.93
C ALA A 268 -22.49 0.35 21.43
N ALA A 269 -21.33 0.77 21.95
CA ALA A 269 -21.19 1.10 23.35
C ALA A 269 -21.89 2.44 23.70
N PRO A 270 -22.63 2.52 24.82
CA PRO A 270 -23.40 3.70 25.20
C PRO A 270 -22.52 4.91 25.60
N ASP A 271 -21.25 4.67 25.93
CA ASP A 271 -20.24 5.67 26.30
C ASP A 271 -19.29 6.02 25.15
N LEU A 272 -19.66 5.70 23.90
CA LEU A 272 -18.88 6.03 22.72
C LEU A 272 -18.48 7.51 22.70
N ALA A 273 -17.16 7.75 22.67
CA ALA A 273 -16.57 9.07 22.56
C ALA A 273 -15.51 9.12 21.45
N HIS A 274 -15.19 10.33 20.99
CA HIS A 274 -14.02 10.55 20.15
C HIS A 274 -12.74 10.36 20.97
N LEU A 275 -11.76 9.66 20.38
CA LEU A 275 -10.49 9.40 21.04
C LEU A 275 -9.50 10.54 20.82
N ARG A 276 -8.72 10.82 21.86
CA ARG A 276 -7.53 11.70 21.82
C ARG A 276 -6.31 10.94 21.32
N MET A 277 -5.29 11.70 20.94
CA MET A 277 -4.04 11.16 20.42
C MET A 277 -3.36 10.18 21.40
N ASP A 278 -3.42 10.44 22.71
CA ASP A 278 -2.84 9.59 23.75
C ASP A 278 -3.55 8.24 23.86
N GLU A 279 -4.88 8.24 23.84
CA GLU A 279 -5.69 7.02 23.86
C GLU A 279 -5.46 6.17 22.58
N VAL A 280 -5.26 6.82 21.43
CA VAL A 280 -4.92 6.11 20.19
C VAL A 280 -3.51 5.52 20.24
N LEU A 281 -2.55 6.22 20.86
CA LEU A 281 -1.20 5.67 21.04
C LEU A 281 -1.20 4.41 21.89
N ASP A 282 -1.94 4.41 23.00
CA ASP A 282 -2.06 3.24 23.86
C ASP A 282 -2.67 2.05 23.10
N ARG A 283 -3.75 2.29 22.34
CA ARG A 283 -4.40 1.25 21.51
C ARG A 283 -3.47 0.66 20.45
N VAL A 284 -2.71 1.50 19.74
CA VAL A 284 -1.79 1.04 18.71
C VAL A 284 -0.61 0.28 19.35
N ALA A 285 -0.13 0.74 20.50
CA ALA A 285 0.91 0.02 21.26
C ALA A 285 0.43 -1.37 21.73
N ASP A 286 -0.86 -1.50 22.05
CA ASP A 286 -1.51 -2.78 22.36
C ASP A 286 -1.82 -3.64 21.12
N GLY A 287 -1.44 -3.18 19.92
CA GLY A 287 -1.60 -3.90 18.66
C GLY A 287 -3.00 -3.81 18.04
N LEU A 288 -3.86 -2.90 18.52
CA LEU A 288 -5.22 -2.75 18.04
C LEU A 288 -5.27 -1.88 16.76
N ASP A 289 -5.50 -2.54 15.62
CA ASP A 289 -5.75 -1.88 14.32
C ASP A 289 -7.02 -2.44 13.65
N PRO A 290 -8.22 -1.96 14.03
CA PRO A 290 -9.49 -2.48 13.51
C PRO A 290 -9.70 -2.26 12.01
N ILE A 291 -8.92 -1.37 11.38
CA ILE A 291 -9.02 -1.05 9.94
C ILE A 291 -7.86 -1.68 9.14
N ALA A 292 -7.06 -2.56 9.76
CA ALA A 292 -5.96 -3.26 9.11
C ALA A 292 -6.38 -3.96 7.80
N PRO A 293 -7.53 -4.68 7.71
CA PRO A 293 -7.91 -5.38 6.48
C PRO A 293 -8.03 -4.43 5.29
N LEU A 294 -8.67 -3.26 5.46
CA LEU A 294 -8.79 -2.22 4.43
C LEU A 294 -7.43 -1.68 3.94
N GLY A 295 -6.43 -1.65 4.83
CA GLY A 295 -5.08 -1.20 4.51
C GLY A 295 -4.20 -2.28 3.88
N ARG A 296 -4.41 -3.56 4.25
CA ARG A 296 -3.58 -4.72 3.88
C ARG A 296 -4.06 -5.43 2.62
N GLU A 297 -5.36 -5.56 2.42
CA GLU A 297 -5.95 -6.20 1.23
C GLU A 297 -5.53 -5.50 -0.08
N LEU A 298 -5.03 -4.27 -0.03
CA LEU A 298 -4.62 -3.52 -1.23
C LEU A 298 -3.11 -3.31 -1.36
N ALA A 299 -2.34 -3.80 -0.40
CA ALA A 299 -0.88 -3.87 -0.47
C ALA A 299 -0.40 -5.23 -1.01
N ASP A 300 -1.16 -6.31 -0.74
CA ASP A 300 -0.89 -7.65 -1.24
C ASP A 300 -1.90 -8.12 -2.32
N ASP A 301 -3.06 -7.46 -2.48
CA ASP A 301 -4.06 -7.79 -3.51
C ASP A 301 -4.42 -6.55 -4.36
N ALA A 302 -4.12 -6.59 -5.65
CA ALA A 302 -4.69 -5.64 -6.59
C ALA A 302 -6.17 -5.99 -6.73
N GLY A 303 -7.05 -5.21 -6.08
CA GLY A 303 -8.49 -5.40 -6.25
C GLY A 303 -8.89 -5.40 -7.75
N PRO A 304 -10.00 -6.08 -8.12
CA PRO A 304 -10.69 -6.16 -9.43
C PRO A 304 -10.93 -4.90 -10.30
N GLY A 305 -10.32 -3.76 -10.01
CA GLY A 305 -10.06 -2.66 -10.94
C GLY A 305 -8.87 -2.91 -11.85
N ASP A 306 -8.11 -3.94 -11.53
CA ASP A 306 -7.43 -4.74 -12.51
C ASP A 306 -8.50 -5.44 -13.38
N GLU A 307 -8.75 -4.94 -14.60
CA GLU A 307 -8.40 -5.85 -15.68
C GLU A 307 -6.97 -6.26 -15.32
N ALA A 308 -6.81 -7.49 -14.79
CA ALA A 308 -5.52 -8.04 -14.38
C ALA A 308 -4.51 -7.43 -15.32
N ILE A 309 -3.62 -6.54 -14.83
CA ILE A 309 -2.53 -6.08 -15.69
C ILE A 309 -1.87 -7.39 -16.01
N ASP A 310 -2.10 -7.83 -17.23
CA ASP A 310 -1.77 -9.18 -17.58
C ASP A 310 -0.25 -9.14 -17.59
N ARG A 311 0.33 -9.64 -16.51
CA ARG A 311 1.77 -9.52 -16.24
C ARG A 311 2.56 -10.23 -17.33
N LEU A 312 1.89 -11.16 -18.02
CA LEU A 312 2.37 -11.88 -19.17
C LEU A 312 2.06 -11.19 -20.50
N ALA A 313 1.39 -10.03 -20.55
CA ALA A 313 1.11 -9.31 -21.81
C ALA A 313 2.38 -8.94 -22.56
N THR A 314 3.38 -8.41 -21.85
CA THR A 314 4.68 -8.12 -22.45
C THR A 314 5.35 -9.41 -22.91
N TYR A 315 5.34 -10.45 -22.07
CA TYR A 315 5.87 -11.77 -22.39
C TYR A 315 5.26 -12.34 -23.67
N ARG A 316 3.93 -12.45 -23.76
CA ARG A 316 3.20 -12.95 -24.93
C ARG A 316 3.42 -12.11 -26.17
N SER A 317 3.51 -10.78 -26.03
CA SER A 317 3.76 -9.89 -27.18
C SER A 317 5.13 -10.12 -27.83
N MET A 318 6.08 -10.71 -27.10
CA MET A 318 7.44 -10.98 -27.57
C MET A 318 7.61 -12.39 -28.16
N ARG A 319 6.61 -13.27 -28.02
CA ARG A 319 6.68 -14.67 -28.48
C ARG A 319 5.69 -14.93 -29.60
N ASP A 320 6.08 -15.77 -30.54
CA ASP A 320 5.18 -16.38 -31.52
C ASP A 320 4.99 -17.86 -31.13
N PRO A 321 3.82 -18.27 -30.61
CA PRO A 321 3.56 -19.65 -30.19
C PRO A 321 3.73 -20.69 -31.31
N GLY A 322 3.70 -20.26 -32.58
CA GLY A 322 3.96 -21.13 -33.72
C GLY A 322 5.44 -21.37 -34.02
N LYS A 323 6.35 -20.67 -33.33
CA LYS A 323 7.80 -20.70 -33.61
C LYS A 323 8.67 -20.93 -32.40
N THR A 324 8.27 -20.43 -31.23
CA THR A 324 9.02 -20.68 -29.99
C THR A 324 8.66 -22.04 -29.37
N SER A 325 9.63 -22.65 -28.70
CA SER A 325 9.44 -23.84 -27.86
C SER A 325 9.03 -23.48 -26.43
N GLU A 326 9.04 -22.19 -26.09
CA GLU A 326 8.67 -21.67 -24.78
C GLU A 326 7.16 -21.83 -24.49
N PRO A 327 6.74 -22.01 -23.22
CA PRO A 327 5.34 -22.02 -22.85
C PRO A 327 4.73 -20.62 -23.01
N VAL A 328 3.63 -20.51 -23.75
CA VAL A 328 2.90 -19.24 -23.96
C VAL A 328 1.42 -19.45 -23.62
N PRO A 329 1.03 -19.39 -22.34
CA PRO A 329 -0.37 -19.56 -21.95
C PRO A 329 -1.20 -18.43 -22.55
N ALA A 330 -2.37 -18.75 -23.09
CA ALA A 330 -3.25 -17.75 -23.72
C ALA A 330 -3.95 -16.86 -22.69
N ASP A 331 -4.21 -17.42 -21.50
CA ASP A 331 -4.95 -16.77 -20.42
C ASP A 331 -4.03 -15.91 -19.53
N PRO A 332 -4.56 -14.86 -18.89
CA PRO A 332 -3.83 -14.10 -17.88
C PRO A 332 -3.45 -14.99 -16.68
N PRO A 333 -2.35 -14.66 -15.97
CA PRO A 333 -1.96 -15.42 -14.79
C PRO A 333 -3.07 -15.36 -13.75
N THR A 334 -3.53 -16.54 -13.31
CA THR A 334 -4.41 -16.66 -12.15
C THR A 334 -3.54 -16.81 -10.91
N GLY A 335 -3.90 -16.14 -9.81
CA GLY A 335 -3.24 -16.37 -8.53
C GLY A 335 -3.38 -17.85 -8.17
N ARG A 336 -2.26 -18.57 -7.99
CA ARG A 336 -2.30 -19.94 -7.48
C ARG A 336 -2.77 -19.90 -6.03
N GLU A 337 -3.91 -20.51 -5.74
CA GLU A 337 -4.30 -20.82 -4.36
C GLU A 337 -3.23 -21.76 -3.78
N ARG A 338 -2.44 -21.26 -2.83
CA ARG A 338 -1.43 -22.04 -2.12
C ARG A 338 -2.07 -22.67 -0.88
N GLY A 339 -1.73 -23.93 -0.62
CA GLY A 339 -2.12 -24.59 0.63
C GLY A 339 -1.43 -23.93 1.83
N ASP A 340 -2.02 -24.08 3.03
CA ASP A 340 -1.40 -23.63 4.27
C ASP A 340 0.00 -24.25 4.42
N GLY A 341 1.03 -23.39 4.50
CA GLY A 341 2.44 -23.80 4.64
C GLY A 341 3.19 -24.10 3.33
N GLU A 342 2.57 -23.93 2.15
CA GLU A 342 3.25 -24.12 0.86
C GLU A 342 4.12 -22.89 0.51
N LEU A 343 5.43 -23.10 0.37
CA LEU A 343 6.39 -22.06 -0.02
C LEU A 343 6.35 -21.80 -1.54
N PRO A 344 6.48 -20.53 -1.99
CA PRO A 344 6.55 -20.20 -3.41
C PRO A 344 7.82 -20.75 -4.06
N THR A 345 7.76 -21.02 -5.36
CA THR A 345 8.90 -21.60 -6.11
C THR A 345 9.90 -20.56 -6.61
N PHE A 346 11.13 -20.99 -6.85
CA PHE A 346 12.11 -20.24 -7.62
C PHE A 346 12.75 -21.12 -8.69
N VAL A 347 13.28 -20.49 -9.73
CA VAL A 347 14.15 -21.13 -10.72
C VAL A 347 15.29 -20.20 -11.09
N ILE A 348 16.47 -20.77 -11.33
CA ILE A 348 17.62 -20.10 -11.91
C ILE A 348 17.97 -20.86 -13.18
N GLN A 349 17.83 -20.21 -14.34
CA GLN A 349 18.12 -20.81 -15.64
C GLN A 349 19.42 -20.26 -16.20
N GLU A 350 20.33 -21.14 -16.61
CA GLU A 350 21.48 -20.78 -17.43
C GLU A 350 21.04 -20.62 -18.88
N HIS A 351 21.29 -19.44 -19.46
CA HIS A 351 20.80 -19.07 -20.78
C HIS A 351 21.94 -18.65 -21.71
N HIS A 352 22.23 -19.52 -22.68
CA HIS A 352 23.22 -19.34 -23.75
C HIS A 352 22.60 -18.57 -24.93
N ALA A 353 22.20 -17.33 -24.66
CA ALA A 353 21.75 -16.39 -25.70
C ALA A 353 22.96 -15.79 -26.45
N ARG A 354 22.82 -14.56 -26.97
CA ARG A 354 23.97 -13.82 -27.54
C ARG A 354 25.15 -13.70 -26.56
N ASN A 355 24.84 -13.57 -25.28
CA ASN A 355 25.79 -13.65 -24.17
C ASN A 355 25.23 -14.61 -23.12
N LEU A 356 26.12 -15.40 -22.52
CA LEU A 356 25.77 -16.24 -21.38
C LEU A 356 25.30 -15.37 -20.21
N HIS A 357 24.18 -15.73 -19.60
CA HIS A 357 23.66 -15.15 -18.37
C HIS A 357 22.80 -16.16 -17.63
N TRP A 358 22.46 -15.85 -16.37
CA TRP A 358 21.56 -16.66 -15.56
C TRP A 358 20.29 -15.86 -15.28
N ASP A 359 19.14 -16.39 -15.67
CA ASP A 359 17.86 -15.82 -15.35
C ASP A 359 17.46 -16.26 -13.94
N PHE A 360 17.53 -15.33 -12.99
CA PHE A 360 17.10 -15.52 -11.61
C PHE A 360 15.63 -15.17 -11.49
N ARG A 361 14.78 -16.11 -11.07
CA ARG A 361 13.33 -15.96 -11.10
C ARG A 361 12.68 -16.41 -9.81
N LEU A 362 11.76 -15.59 -9.28
CA LEU A 362 10.98 -15.88 -8.08
C LEU A 362 9.49 -15.88 -8.43
N GLU A 363 8.77 -16.91 -8.00
CA GLU A 363 7.31 -16.93 -8.06
C GLU A 363 6.73 -15.84 -7.17
N HIS A 364 6.00 -14.89 -7.74
CA HIS A 364 5.29 -13.86 -7.01
C HIS A 364 4.05 -13.38 -7.77
N SER A 365 2.90 -13.34 -7.09
CA SER A 365 1.61 -12.92 -7.65
C SER A 365 1.26 -13.58 -9.00
N GLY A 366 1.36 -14.92 -9.07
CA GLY A 366 0.94 -15.71 -10.23
C GLY A 366 1.91 -15.74 -11.42
N VAL A 367 3.09 -15.13 -11.30
CA VAL A 367 4.13 -15.12 -12.35
C VAL A 367 5.52 -15.35 -11.77
N LEU A 368 6.50 -15.57 -12.64
CA LEU A 368 7.93 -15.56 -12.33
C LEU A 368 8.51 -14.16 -12.57
N VAL A 369 8.74 -13.43 -11.48
CA VAL A 369 9.44 -12.14 -11.53
C VAL A 369 10.92 -12.40 -11.77
N SER A 370 11.48 -11.77 -12.80
CA SER A 370 12.68 -12.25 -13.47
C SER A 370 13.77 -11.19 -13.59
N TRP A 371 15.02 -11.63 -13.36
CA TRP A 371 16.21 -10.82 -13.58
C TRP A 371 17.28 -11.61 -14.33
N ALA A 372 17.80 -11.05 -15.42
CA ALA A 372 18.99 -11.56 -16.10
C ALA A 372 20.25 -11.15 -15.33
N VAL A 373 21.05 -12.13 -14.91
CA VAL A 373 22.27 -11.96 -14.12
C VAL A 373 23.48 -12.43 -14.95
N PRO A 374 24.22 -11.53 -15.64
CA PRO A 374 25.24 -11.91 -16.62
C PRO A 374 26.39 -12.75 -16.07
N LYS A 375 26.62 -12.72 -14.76
CA LYS A 375 27.71 -13.47 -14.12
C LYS A 375 27.23 -14.45 -13.04
N GLY A 376 25.95 -14.85 -13.11
CA GLY A 376 25.31 -15.76 -12.17
C GLY A 376 25.04 -15.13 -10.79
N PRO A 377 24.19 -15.77 -9.98
CA PRO A 377 24.00 -15.39 -8.59
C PRO A 377 25.34 -15.47 -7.81
N PRO A 378 25.63 -14.54 -6.89
CA PRO A 378 26.84 -14.61 -6.10
C PRO A 378 26.78 -15.80 -5.13
N LEU A 379 27.81 -16.64 -5.12
CA LEU A 379 27.98 -17.75 -4.17
C LEU A 379 28.89 -17.38 -2.98
N GLU A 380 29.61 -16.27 -3.13
CA GLU A 380 30.50 -15.70 -2.12
C GLU A 380 29.91 -14.39 -1.57
N ARG A 381 30.16 -14.14 -0.29
CA ARG A 381 29.74 -12.92 0.40
C ARG A 381 30.54 -11.73 -0.14
N ASP A 382 30.00 -10.52 0.03
CA ASP A 382 30.58 -9.24 -0.42
C ASP A 382 30.76 -9.09 -1.95
N VAL A 383 30.27 -10.04 -2.74
CA VAL A 383 30.17 -9.92 -4.20
C VAL A 383 28.77 -9.43 -4.58
N ASN A 384 28.71 -8.26 -5.21
CA ASN A 384 27.48 -7.74 -5.81
C ASN A 384 27.44 -8.07 -7.30
N ARG A 385 26.31 -8.57 -7.79
CA ARG A 385 26.08 -8.89 -9.20
C ARG A 385 25.04 -7.94 -9.78
N LEU A 386 25.31 -7.41 -10.97
CA LEU A 386 24.27 -6.73 -11.73
C LEU A 386 23.19 -7.74 -12.10
N ALA A 387 21.94 -7.40 -11.81
CA ALA A 387 20.75 -8.14 -12.16
C ALA A 387 19.84 -7.20 -12.96
N VAL A 388 19.55 -7.51 -14.21
CA VAL A 388 18.73 -6.66 -15.08
C VAL A 388 17.32 -7.22 -15.10
N MET A 389 16.34 -6.47 -14.63
CA MET A 389 14.95 -6.90 -14.60
C MET A 389 14.42 -7.08 -16.02
N THR A 390 13.85 -8.25 -16.28
CA THR A 390 13.20 -8.62 -17.54
C THR A 390 11.68 -8.63 -17.36
N GLU A 391 10.94 -8.92 -18.42
CA GLU A 391 9.50 -9.14 -18.33
C GLU A 391 9.16 -10.34 -17.41
N ASP A 392 7.98 -10.33 -16.82
CA ASP A 392 7.51 -11.46 -16.02
C ASP A 392 7.28 -12.69 -16.91
N HIS A 393 7.54 -13.88 -16.38
CA HIS A 393 7.39 -15.14 -17.13
C HIS A 393 6.24 -15.98 -16.55
N PRO A 394 5.59 -16.84 -17.37
CA PRO A 394 4.56 -17.74 -16.88
C PRO A 394 5.13 -18.75 -15.88
N LEU A 395 4.34 -19.25 -14.94
CA LEU A 395 4.82 -20.23 -13.95
C LEU A 395 5.28 -21.53 -14.62
N GLU A 396 4.65 -21.92 -15.73
CA GLU A 396 5.04 -23.07 -16.55
C GLU A 396 6.44 -22.93 -17.15
N TYR A 397 6.94 -21.68 -17.28
CA TYR A 397 8.32 -21.43 -17.70
C TYR A 397 9.34 -21.92 -16.67
N GLY A 398 8.93 -22.05 -15.40
CA GLY A 398 9.81 -22.49 -14.31
C GLY A 398 10.39 -23.89 -14.50
N THR A 399 9.76 -24.70 -15.36
CA THR A 399 10.20 -26.06 -15.71
C THR A 399 10.76 -26.17 -17.13
N PHE A 400 10.88 -25.05 -17.86
CA PHE A 400 11.33 -25.07 -19.25
C PHE A 400 12.86 -25.26 -19.34
N GLU A 401 13.26 -26.21 -20.18
CA GLU A 401 14.61 -26.40 -20.69
C GLU A 401 14.52 -26.69 -22.20
N GLY A 402 15.47 -26.18 -22.98
CA GLY A 402 15.51 -26.45 -24.41
C GLY A 402 16.14 -25.33 -25.22
N THR A 403 16.01 -25.44 -26.54
CA THR A 403 16.54 -24.46 -27.49
C THR A 403 15.44 -23.54 -28.00
N ILE A 404 15.64 -22.23 -27.86
CA ILE A 404 14.81 -21.18 -28.46
C ILE A 404 15.36 -20.88 -29.86
N ALA A 405 14.51 -20.99 -30.89
CA ALA A 405 14.92 -20.95 -32.29
C ALA A 405 15.64 -19.66 -32.68
N LYS A 406 16.64 -19.77 -33.56
CA LYS A 406 17.40 -18.61 -34.06
C LYS A 406 16.47 -17.60 -34.75
N GLY A 407 16.49 -16.36 -34.28
CA GLY A 407 15.67 -15.28 -34.81
C GLY A 407 14.48 -14.91 -33.92
N GLU A 408 14.12 -15.79 -32.98
CA GLU A 408 13.13 -15.50 -31.94
C GLU A 408 13.75 -14.66 -30.80
N TYR A 409 12.90 -13.99 -30.03
CA TYR A 409 13.32 -13.25 -28.84
C TYR A 409 13.89 -14.22 -27.81
N GLY A 410 15.08 -13.94 -27.27
CA GLY A 410 15.76 -14.87 -26.36
C GLY A 410 16.36 -16.11 -27.04
N ALA A 411 16.59 -16.12 -28.36
CA ALA A 411 17.21 -17.26 -29.04
C ALA A 411 18.52 -17.73 -28.37
N GLY A 412 18.59 -19.03 -28.05
CA GLY A 412 19.67 -19.63 -27.27
C GLY A 412 19.29 -20.98 -26.66
N GLU A 413 20.22 -21.63 -25.98
CA GLU A 413 19.95 -22.80 -25.14
C GLU A 413 19.64 -22.37 -23.70
N VAL A 414 18.60 -22.95 -23.11
CA VAL A 414 18.15 -22.70 -21.75
C VAL A 414 18.21 -24.00 -20.95
N HIS A 415 18.92 -23.97 -19.82
CA HIS A 415 19.06 -25.09 -18.88
C HIS A 415 18.72 -24.64 -17.46
N ILE A 416 18.09 -25.48 -16.66
CA ILE A 416 17.85 -25.19 -15.25
C ILE A 416 19.15 -25.40 -14.48
N TRP A 417 19.72 -24.30 -13.97
CA TRP A 417 20.93 -24.31 -13.15
C TRP A 417 20.63 -24.64 -11.69
N ASP A 418 19.50 -24.13 -11.16
CA ASP A 418 18.94 -24.54 -9.88
C ASP A 418 17.43 -24.24 -9.84
N ALA A 419 16.68 -24.93 -8.98
CA ALA A 419 15.28 -24.62 -8.71
C ALA A 419 14.90 -25.13 -7.33
N GLY A 420 13.82 -24.61 -6.77
CA GLY A 420 13.33 -25.07 -5.48
C GLY A 420 12.23 -24.17 -4.95
N VAL A 421 12.19 -24.03 -3.63
CA VAL A 421 11.27 -23.14 -2.93
C VAL A 421 12.02 -22.02 -2.24
N TYR A 422 11.33 -20.93 -1.93
CA TYR A 422 11.94 -19.83 -1.19
C TYR A 422 11.03 -19.29 -0.10
N GLU A 423 11.64 -18.80 0.97
CA GLU A 423 10.96 -18.03 2.00
C GLU A 423 11.05 -16.55 1.66
N ARG A 424 9.88 -15.90 1.57
CA ARG A 424 9.78 -14.46 1.33
C ARG A 424 9.89 -13.71 2.66
N GLU A 425 11.04 -13.12 2.93
CA GLU A 425 11.20 -12.25 4.11
C GLU A 425 10.72 -10.82 3.83
N LYS A 426 10.98 -10.32 2.62
CA LYS A 426 10.65 -8.94 2.26
C LYS A 426 10.40 -8.83 0.77
N TRP A 427 9.29 -8.18 0.41
CA TRP A 427 9.01 -7.83 -0.96
C TRP A 427 8.48 -6.40 -1.02
N ARG A 428 9.31 -5.47 -1.51
CA ARG A 428 8.90 -4.11 -1.83
C ARG A 428 9.02 -3.95 -3.33
N GLU A 429 7.87 -4.08 -3.98
CA GLU A 429 7.72 -4.02 -5.42
C GLU A 429 8.45 -2.81 -6.03
N GLY A 430 9.28 -3.07 -7.04
CA GLY A 430 10.11 -2.06 -7.72
C GLY A 430 11.26 -1.47 -6.89
N LYS A 431 11.49 -1.92 -5.65
CA LYS A 431 12.52 -1.38 -4.74
C LYS A 431 13.50 -2.44 -4.22
N GLU A 432 13.01 -3.48 -3.55
CA GLU A 432 13.85 -4.49 -2.92
C GLU A 432 13.11 -5.81 -2.68
N VAL A 433 13.83 -6.92 -2.82
CA VAL A 433 13.37 -8.27 -2.48
C VAL A 433 14.42 -8.92 -1.59
N ILE A 434 14.00 -9.54 -0.48
CA ILE A 434 14.85 -10.37 0.38
C ILE A 434 14.18 -11.72 0.52
N ALA A 435 14.92 -12.77 0.19
CA ALA A 435 14.43 -14.14 0.18
C ALA A 435 15.53 -15.14 0.58
N VAL A 436 15.12 -16.20 1.26
CA VAL A 436 15.95 -17.39 1.50
C VAL A 436 15.57 -18.45 0.48
N LEU A 437 16.51 -18.84 -0.37
CA LEU A 437 16.30 -19.85 -1.41
C LEU A 437 16.80 -21.21 -0.92
N HIS A 438 15.95 -22.22 -1.10
CA HIS A 438 16.22 -23.62 -0.77
C HIS A 438 16.27 -24.42 -2.08
N GLY A 439 17.47 -24.51 -2.66
CA GLY A 439 17.72 -25.15 -3.95
C GLY A 439 17.93 -26.66 -3.86
N ARG A 440 18.05 -27.31 -5.03
CA ARG A 440 18.28 -28.76 -5.11
C ARG A 440 19.67 -29.13 -4.57
N PRO A 441 19.85 -30.34 -4.02
CA PRO A 441 21.16 -30.83 -3.58
C PRO A 441 22.25 -30.80 -4.67
N ASP A 442 21.88 -31.09 -5.92
CA ASP A 442 22.76 -31.07 -7.09
C ASP A 442 22.64 -29.78 -7.92
N GLY A 443 21.84 -28.82 -7.44
CA GLY A 443 21.64 -27.52 -8.06
C GLY A 443 22.83 -26.57 -7.84
N GLY A 444 22.85 -25.48 -8.61
CA GLY A 444 23.93 -24.50 -8.58
C GLY A 444 24.19 -23.80 -7.23
N LEU A 445 23.21 -23.77 -6.32
CA LEU A 445 23.38 -23.27 -4.96
C LEU A 445 23.98 -24.32 -4.01
N GLY A 446 23.99 -25.59 -4.41
CA GLY A 446 24.62 -26.72 -3.72
C GLY A 446 23.81 -27.31 -2.58
N GLY A 447 22.47 -27.22 -2.62
CA GLY A 447 21.58 -27.76 -1.60
C GLY A 447 21.61 -27.05 -0.24
N VAL A 448 22.31 -25.93 -0.12
CA VAL A 448 22.37 -25.14 1.11
C VAL A 448 21.45 -23.93 1.00
N PRO A 449 20.68 -23.58 2.06
CA PRO A 449 19.87 -22.37 2.09
C PRO A 449 20.72 -21.11 1.80
N ARG A 450 20.27 -20.27 0.87
CA ARG A 450 20.96 -19.03 0.50
C ARG A 450 20.05 -17.81 0.64
N ARG A 451 20.42 -16.89 1.52
CA ARG A 451 19.74 -15.61 1.70
C ARG A 451 20.26 -14.56 0.74
N TYR A 452 19.39 -14.09 -0.16
CA TYR A 452 19.69 -13.09 -1.17
C TYR A 452 18.91 -11.80 -0.94
N ALA A 453 19.54 -10.68 -1.30
CA ALA A 453 18.87 -9.40 -1.49
C ALA A 453 18.98 -8.98 -2.96
N VAL A 454 17.85 -8.62 -3.58
CA VAL A 454 17.76 -8.02 -4.93
C VAL A 454 17.29 -6.59 -4.75
N ILE A 455 18.14 -5.61 -5.02
CA ILE A 455 17.88 -4.20 -4.69
C ILE A 455 17.90 -3.36 -5.97
N ASN A 456 16.87 -2.56 -6.21
CA ASN A 456 16.81 -1.67 -7.37
C ASN A 456 17.92 -0.61 -7.28
N ALA A 457 18.67 -0.45 -8.36
CA ALA A 457 19.83 0.42 -8.46
C ALA A 457 19.71 1.34 -9.68
N PRO A 458 18.74 2.26 -9.71
CA PRO A 458 18.41 3.05 -10.90
C PRO A 458 19.57 3.96 -11.35
N GLY A 459 20.47 4.30 -10.41
CA GLY A 459 21.70 5.03 -10.67
C GLY A 459 22.77 4.28 -11.47
N MET A 460 22.56 3.00 -11.82
CA MET A 460 23.49 2.19 -12.62
C MET A 460 23.07 2.03 -14.09
N GLY A 461 22.37 3.02 -14.67
CA GLY A 461 22.06 3.03 -16.11
C GLY A 461 20.61 2.70 -16.48
N GLY A 462 19.67 2.99 -15.58
CA GLY A 462 18.24 2.94 -15.84
C GLY A 462 17.46 2.12 -14.81
N ASP A 463 16.13 2.29 -14.81
CA ASP A 463 15.23 1.77 -13.78
C ASP A 463 15.11 0.24 -13.75
N LYS A 464 15.62 -0.43 -14.78
CA LYS A 464 15.69 -1.91 -14.91
C LYS A 464 16.91 -2.53 -14.23
N ASN A 465 17.87 -1.75 -13.75
CA ASN A 465 19.10 -2.29 -13.18
C ASN A 465 18.96 -2.49 -11.68
N TRP A 466 19.29 -3.69 -11.23
CA TRP A 466 19.25 -4.14 -9.84
C TRP A 466 20.61 -4.71 -9.44
N LEU A 467 20.82 -4.82 -8.13
CA LEU A 467 21.96 -5.48 -7.53
C LEU A 467 21.47 -6.72 -6.79
N LEU A 468 21.97 -7.88 -7.21
CA LEU A 468 21.80 -9.15 -6.51
C LEU A 468 23.02 -9.35 -5.60
N ARG A 469 22.75 -9.58 -4.30
CA ARG A 469 23.77 -9.75 -3.27
C ARG A 469 23.45 -10.97 -2.40
N LEU A 470 24.47 -11.78 -2.13
CA LEU A 470 24.42 -12.78 -1.06
C LEU A 470 24.64 -12.08 0.29
N MET A 471 23.69 -12.24 1.22
CA MET A 471 23.72 -11.50 2.50
C MET A 471 24.74 -12.06 3.51
N ASN A 472 25.13 -11.24 4.49
CA ASN A 472 26.15 -11.60 5.48
C ASN A 472 25.61 -12.43 6.66
N ASP A 473 24.31 -12.39 6.86
CA ASP A 473 23.51 -13.24 7.73
C ASP A 473 22.83 -14.29 6.86
N GLN A 474 23.45 -15.47 6.76
CA GLN A 474 22.89 -16.61 6.03
C GLN A 474 22.17 -17.53 7.03
N PRO A 475 21.16 -18.29 6.58
CA PRO A 475 20.47 -19.27 7.43
C PRO A 475 21.42 -20.38 7.87
N ASP A 476 21.04 -21.12 8.91
CA ASP A 476 21.75 -22.35 9.27
C ASP A 476 21.57 -23.39 8.13
N PRO A 477 22.64 -24.07 7.69
CA PRO A 477 22.52 -25.16 6.70
C PRO A 477 21.51 -26.24 7.09
N ASP A 478 21.24 -26.42 8.39
CA ASP A 478 20.30 -27.42 8.91
C ASP A 478 18.83 -26.95 8.92
N ASP A 479 18.54 -25.68 8.61
CA ASP A 479 17.20 -25.07 8.58
C ASP A 479 16.45 -25.31 7.24
N ALA A 480 16.93 -26.23 6.39
CA ALA A 480 16.27 -26.51 5.11
C ALA A 480 14.90 -27.20 5.33
N PRO A 481 13.79 -26.67 4.79
CA PRO A 481 12.51 -27.38 4.81
C PRO A 481 12.63 -28.68 4.00
N ASP A 482 11.86 -29.70 4.39
CA ASP A 482 11.80 -30.97 3.67
C ASP A 482 11.15 -30.74 2.29
N ILE A 483 11.97 -30.52 1.26
CA ILE A 483 11.50 -30.27 -0.11
C ILE A 483 11.02 -31.61 -0.69
N PRO A 484 9.75 -31.76 -1.06
CA PRO A 484 9.29 -32.98 -1.71
C PRO A 484 10.09 -33.21 -3.00
N ASP A 485 10.70 -34.38 -3.12
CA ASP A 485 11.35 -34.81 -4.36
C ASP A 485 10.29 -34.82 -5.48
N GLY A 486 10.33 -33.78 -6.33
CA GLY A 486 9.71 -33.81 -7.64
C GLY A 486 10.52 -34.76 -8.52
N THR A 487 10.40 -36.06 -8.25
CA THR A 487 11.21 -37.11 -8.86
C THR A 487 11.27 -36.96 -10.37
N GLY A 488 12.49 -36.82 -10.88
CA GLY A 488 12.78 -36.93 -12.30
C GLY A 488 12.38 -38.29 -12.85
N SER A 489 11.62 -38.28 -13.94
CA SER A 489 11.62 -39.39 -14.88
C SER A 489 12.79 -39.20 -15.86
N ARG A 490 14.01 -39.57 -15.43
CA ARG A 490 15.03 -40.00 -16.40
C ARG A 490 14.61 -41.38 -16.86
N ALA A 491 13.96 -41.45 -18.01
CA ALA A 491 13.80 -42.70 -18.74
C ALA A 491 15.20 -43.27 -18.98
N ALA A 492 15.44 -44.46 -18.43
CA ALA A 492 16.59 -45.27 -18.80
C ALA A 492 16.53 -45.50 -20.31
N ALA A 493 17.52 -44.98 -21.03
CA ALA A 493 17.84 -45.47 -22.36
C ALA A 493 18.44 -46.86 -22.18
N ASP A 494 17.66 -47.89 -22.49
CA ASP A 494 18.20 -49.20 -22.85
C ASP A 494 18.92 -49.04 -24.19
N ASP A 495 20.26 -49.13 -24.16
CA ASP A 495 21.08 -49.38 -25.34
C ASP A 495 21.18 -50.88 -25.60
N ALA A 496 21.12 -51.22 -26.88
CA ALA A 496 21.37 -52.54 -27.46
C ALA A 496 22.86 -52.92 -27.44
#